data_AF-A0A0F9GCT0-F1
#
_entry.id   AF-A0A0F9GCT0-F1
#
_cell.length_a   1.000
_cell.length_b   1.000
_cell.length_c   1.000
_cell.angle_alpha   90.00
_cell.angle_beta   90.00
_cell.angle_gamma   90.00
#
_symmetry.space_group_name_H-M   'P 1'
#
loop_
_entity.id
_entity.type
_entity.pdbx_description
1 polymer ?
#
loop_
_entity_poly.entity_id
_entity_poly.type
_entity_poly.pdbx_seq_one_letter_code
_entity_poly.pdbx_strand_id
1 'polypeptide(L)'
;MKRLIKEYGHWKIQSPLWEFIDSCRSDVPTRFSIEHVYVPENRLVATDGRRLIVVNIEHKIKEGLYPVTKDGYLLKADVDGEFPKYQDIVPDKKNMTHIVESEDRLEIASFLVLGALVNAGCIVDLKKFLPPMKALEKIKAGCINVWVDAAEPELRPFMLECQTSLDLVTYIQMPVRVKNKIKGVPNGKEENTKED
;
A
#
# COMPACT_ATOMS: atom_id res chain seq x y z
N MET A 1 -1.01 -9.47 -22.85
CA MET A 1 -0.27 -10.50 -22.08
C MET A 1 -1.16 -10.94 -20.92
N LYS A 2 -1.55 -12.22 -20.81
CA LYS A 2 -2.49 -12.69 -19.78
C LYS A 2 -1.74 -12.94 -18.47
N ARG A 3 -1.94 -12.11 -17.44
CA ARG A 3 -1.21 -12.20 -16.15
C ARG A 3 -1.97 -12.80 -14.99
N LEU A 4 -3.23 -13.16 -15.24
CA LEU A 4 -3.90 -14.21 -14.51
C LEU A 4 -3.95 -15.41 -15.42
N ILE A 5 -3.33 -16.50 -14.99
CA ILE A 5 -3.38 -17.77 -15.72
C ILE A 5 -4.12 -18.78 -14.87
N LYS A 6 -4.87 -19.67 -15.53
CA LYS A 6 -5.52 -20.78 -14.84
C LYS A 6 -4.62 -21.99 -14.96
N GLU A 7 -4.07 -22.43 -13.83
CA GLU A 7 -3.17 -23.57 -13.73
C GLU A 7 -3.70 -24.49 -12.62
N TYR A 8 -3.76 -25.79 -12.87
CA TYR A 8 -4.24 -26.79 -11.89
C TYR A 8 -5.63 -26.48 -11.30
N GLY A 9 -6.49 -25.80 -12.05
CA GLY A 9 -7.82 -25.39 -11.60
C GLY A 9 -7.86 -24.10 -10.78
N HIS A 10 -6.71 -23.50 -10.46
CA HIS A 10 -6.56 -22.27 -9.69
C HIS A 10 -6.13 -21.09 -10.56
N TRP A 11 -6.55 -19.88 -10.19
CA TRP A 11 -6.00 -18.66 -10.79
C TRP A 11 -4.63 -18.37 -10.18
N LYS A 12 -3.66 -17.99 -11.00
CA LYS A 12 -2.32 -17.60 -10.58
C LYS A 12 -2.02 -16.18 -11.05
N ILE A 13 -1.63 -15.33 -10.11
CA ILE A 13 -1.09 -14.00 -10.39
C ILE A 13 0.35 -14.19 -10.87
N GLN A 14 0.66 -13.80 -12.10
CA GLN A 14 2.01 -13.95 -12.64
C GLN A 14 2.97 -12.90 -12.06
N SER A 15 4.24 -13.28 -11.90
CA SER A 15 5.33 -12.31 -11.72
C SER A 15 5.49 -11.43 -12.98
N PRO A 16 5.82 -10.13 -12.83
CA PRO A 16 6.20 -9.45 -11.58
C PRO A 16 5.02 -8.84 -10.80
N LEU A 17 3.76 -8.98 -11.26
CA LEU A 17 2.61 -8.41 -10.55
C LEU A 17 2.43 -9.02 -9.15
N TRP A 18 2.66 -10.32 -9.02
CA TRP A 18 2.60 -10.99 -7.73
C TRP A 18 3.58 -10.40 -6.72
N GLU A 19 4.82 -10.11 -7.11
CA GLU A 19 5.83 -9.50 -6.23
C GLU A 19 5.36 -8.13 -5.69
N PHE A 20 4.66 -7.36 -6.53
CA PHE A 20 4.09 -6.08 -6.12
C PHE A 20 2.97 -6.28 -5.09
N ILE A 21 2.01 -7.15 -5.36
CA ILE A 21 0.88 -7.44 -4.47
C ILE A 21 1.37 -8.04 -3.14
N ASP A 22 2.26 -9.04 -3.19
CA ASP A 22 2.81 -9.72 -2.01
C ASP A 22 3.56 -8.75 -1.09
N SER A 23 4.23 -7.75 -1.67
CA SER A 23 4.94 -6.73 -0.90
C SER A 23 4.05 -5.97 0.09
N CYS A 24 2.73 -5.90 -0.13
CA CYS A 24 1.76 -5.20 0.72
C CYS A 24 0.73 -6.13 1.37
N ARG A 25 0.96 -7.44 1.35
CA ARG A 25 0.11 -8.43 2.01
C ARG A 25 0.51 -8.56 3.47
N SER A 26 -0.47 -8.74 4.37
CA SER A 26 -0.19 -8.95 5.79
C SER A 26 0.37 -10.36 6.04
N ASP A 27 1.49 -10.45 6.74
CA ASP A 27 2.15 -11.68 7.21
C ASP A 27 1.92 -11.96 8.71
N VAL A 28 1.23 -11.05 9.41
CA VAL A 28 0.89 -11.15 10.83
C VAL A 28 -0.63 -11.28 10.97
N PRO A 29 -1.14 -12.05 11.94
CA PRO A 29 -2.52 -11.92 12.41
C PRO A 29 -2.88 -10.47 12.72
N THR A 30 -3.58 -9.83 11.79
CA THR A 30 -4.20 -8.53 11.99
C THR A 30 -5.71 -8.67 11.91
N ARG A 31 -6.45 -7.60 12.22
CA ARG A 31 -7.87 -7.47 11.90
C ARG A 31 -8.16 -7.56 10.39
N PHE A 32 -7.13 -7.56 9.56
CA PHE A 32 -7.19 -7.70 8.12
C PHE A 32 -6.69 -9.10 7.76
N SER A 33 -7.49 -9.82 6.98
CA SER A 33 -7.24 -11.20 6.55
C SER A 33 -5.79 -11.49 6.14
N ILE A 34 -5.09 -12.25 6.98
CA ILE A 34 -3.68 -12.64 6.86
C ILE A 34 -3.46 -13.39 5.56
N GLU A 35 -2.41 -13.11 4.81
CA GLU A 35 -2.06 -13.90 3.62
C GLU A 35 -3.11 -13.94 2.49
N HIS A 36 -4.15 -13.10 2.55
CA HIS A 36 -5.20 -13.06 1.55
C HIS A 36 -5.07 -11.89 0.56
N VAL A 37 -5.66 -12.09 -0.61
CA VAL A 37 -5.98 -11.04 -1.59
C VAL A 37 -7.50 -10.97 -1.70
N TYR A 38 -8.05 -9.77 -1.56
CA TYR A 38 -9.47 -9.53 -1.80
C TYR A 38 -9.72 -9.26 -3.28
N VAL A 39 -10.75 -9.89 -3.82
CA VAL A 39 -11.16 -9.76 -5.21
C VAL A 39 -12.56 -9.18 -5.27
N PRO A 40 -12.72 -7.85 -5.31
CA PRO A 40 -13.98 -7.20 -5.61
C PRO A 40 -14.09 -6.94 -7.12
N GLU A 41 -15.21 -7.32 -7.73
CA GLU A 41 -15.50 -7.10 -9.14
C GLU A 41 -14.34 -7.53 -10.06
N ASN A 42 -13.65 -6.54 -10.65
CA ASN A 42 -12.53 -6.69 -11.58
C ASN A 42 -11.23 -6.14 -10.96
N ARG A 43 -11.01 -6.34 -9.66
CA ARG A 43 -9.84 -5.83 -8.95
C ARG A 43 -9.19 -6.89 -8.09
N LEU A 44 -7.88 -6.75 -7.87
CA LEU A 44 -7.13 -7.41 -6.80
C LEU A 44 -6.75 -6.35 -5.78
N VAL A 45 -7.01 -6.65 -4.51
CA VAL A 45 -6.76 -5.73 -3.39
C VAL A 45 -5.95 -6.44 -2.32
N ALA A 46 -4.82 -5.85 -1.93
CA ALA A 46 -3.97 -6.36 -0.85
C ALA A 46 -3.62 -5.25 0.14
N THR A 47 -3.60 -5.60 1.43
CA THR A 47 -3.27 -4.65 2.49
C THR A 47 -2.57 -5.33 3.66
N ASP A 48 -1.69 -4.58 4.32
CA ASP A 48 -1.06 -4.92 5.61
C ASP A 48 -1.56 -4.01 6.74
N GLY A 49 -2.62 -3.22 6.47
CA GLY A 49 -3.18 -2.23 7.39
C GLY A 49 -2.44 -0.88 7.43
N ARG A 50 -1.26 -0.77 6.81
CA ARG A 50 -0.53 0.49 6.62
C ARG A 50 -0.34 0.85 5.15
N ARG A 51 -0.49 -0.12 4.27
CA ARG A 51 -0.40 0.00 2.82
C ARG A 51 -1.62 -0.65 2.20
N LEU A 52 -1.99 -0.16 1.04
CA LEU A 52 -3.05 -0.72 0.22
C LEU A 52 -2.60 -0.73 -1.24
N ILE A 53 -2.71 -1.88 -1.89
CA ILE A 53 -2.55 -2.02 -3.33
C ILE A 53 -3.92 -2.35 -3.91
N VAL A 54 -4.30 -1.63 -4.96
CA VAL A 54 -5.46 -1.91 -5.80
C VAL A 54 -4.97 -2.07 -7.23
N VAL A 55 -5.30 -3.19 -7.85
CA VAL A 55 -4.92 -3.51 -9.23
C VAL A 55 -6.19 -3.84 -9.99
N ASN A 56 -6.47 -3.13 -11.08
CA ASN A 56 -7.53 -3.54 -11.98
C ASN A 56 -7.09 -4.79 -12.78
N ILE A 57 -8.01 -5.72 -12.98
CA ILE A 57 -7.80 -6.95 -13.74
C ILE A 57 -8.92 -7.15 -14.77
N GLU A 58 -8.57 -7.59 -15.97
CA GLU A 58 -9.56 -7.84 -17.04
C GLU A 58 -10.36 -9.14 -16.84
N HIS A 59 -10.01 -9.96 -15.84
CA HIS A 59 -10.52 -11.32 -15.69
C HIS A 59 -11.70 -11.35 -14.73
N LYS A 60 -12.78 -12.04 -15.11
CA LYS A 60 -13.91 -12.34 -14.23
C LYS A 60 -13.53 -13.46 -13.25
N ILE A 61 -12.99 -13.08 -12.11
CA ILE A 61 -12.79 -13.97 -10.95
C ILE A 61 -14.02 -13.82 -10.05
N LYS A 62 -14.47 -14.90 -9.41
CA LYS A 62 -15.56 -14.80 -8.44
C LYS A 62 -15.12 -13.87 -7.30
N GLU A 63 -16.02 -13.01 -6.85
CA GLU A 63 -15.70 -12.14 -5.74
C GLU A 63 -15.47 -12.93 -4.45
N GLY A 64 -14.54 -12.44 -3.64
CA GLY A 64 -14.25 -13.05 -2.36
C GLY A 64 -12.85 -12.78 -1.87
N LEU A 65 -12.53 -13.38 -0.74
CA LEU A 65 -11.25 -13.25 -0.09
C LEU A 65 -10.45 -14.53 -0.30
N TYR A 66 -9.33 -14.43 -1.02
CA TYR A 66 -8.58 -15.59 -1.50
C TYR A 66 -7.31 -15.78 -0.68
N PRO A 67 -7.12 -16.92 0.00
CA PRO A 67 -5.81 -17.29 0.49
C PRO A 67 -4.87 -17.40 -0.70
N VAL A 68 -3.66 -16.85 -0.59
CA VAL A 68 -2.70 -16.84 -1.69
C VAL A 68 -1.41 -17.55 -1.30
N THR A 69 -0.96 -18.48 -2.13
CA THR A 69 0.31 -19.18 -1.91
C THR A 69 1.50 -18.24 -2.16
N LYS A 70 2.69 -18.65 -1.72
CA LYS A 70 3.95 -17.91 -2.01
C LYS A 70 4.23 -17.73 -3.51
N ASP A 71 3.65 -18.58 -4.36
CA ASP A 71 3.81 -18.53 -5.81
C ASP A 71 2.67 -17.77 -6.53
N GLY A 72 1.78 -17.12 -5.77
CA GLY A 72 0.71 -16.27 -6.30
C GLY A 72 -0.56 -17.01 -6.73
N TYR A 73 -0.77 -18.26 -6.29
CA TYR A 73 -2.01 -19.00 -6.58
C TYR A 73 -3.14 -18.55 -5.65
N LEU A 74 -4.24 -18.10 -6.24
CA LEU A 74 -5.51 -17.80 -5.58
C LEU A 74 -6.23 -19.13 -5.29
N LEU A 75 -6.32 -19.49 -4.01
CA LEU A 75 -6.96 -20.73 -3.56
C LEU A 75 -8.49 -20.60 -3.51
N LYS A 76 -9.18 -21.40 -2.71
CA LYS A 76 -10.64 -21.28 -2.56
C LYS A 76 -10.94 -20.03 -1.75
N ALA A 77 -11.85 -19.19 -2.23
CA ALA A 77 -12.28 -18.01 -1.49
C ALA A 77 -12.89 -18.42 -0.15
N ASP A 78 -12.34 -17.89 0.93
CA ASP A 78 -12.97 -17.91 2.24
C ASP A 78 -14.08 -16.86 2.24
N VAL A 79 -15.28 -17.28 2.61
CA VAL A 79 -16.44 -16.39 2.74
C VAL A 79 -16.48 -15.71 4.12
N ASP A 80 -15.71 -16.23 5.08
CA ASP A 80 -15.74 -15.84 6.50
C ASP A 80 -14.54 -14.96 6.87
N GLY A 81 -14.39 -13.82 6.18
CA GLY A 81 -13.39 -12.82 6.52
C GLY A 81 -13.89 -11.40 6.26
N GLU A 82 -13.86 -10.56 7.29
CA GLU A 82 -14.13 -9.13 7.14
C GLU A 82 -12.90 -8.45 6.53
N PHE A 83 -12.85 -8.40 5.19
CA PHE A 83 -11.93 -7.48 4.51
C PHE A 83 -12.38 -6.04 4.81
N PRO A 84 -11.46 -5.12 5.15
CA PRO A 84 -11.86 -3.75 5.44
C PRO A 84 -12.53 -3.12 4.21
N LYS A 85 -13.46 -2.20 4.45
CA LYS A 85 -13.99 -1.31 3.40
C LYS A 85 -12.85 -0.44 2.87
N TYR A 86 -12.07 -1.00 1.94
CA TYR A 86 -10.85 -0.37 1.47
C TYR A 86 -11.15 0.91 0.69
N GLN A 87 -12.38 1.07 0.18
CA GLN A 87 -12.84 2.30 -0.43
C GLN A 87 -12.78 3.48 0.54
N ASP A 88 -12.98 3.25 1.85
CA ASP A 88 -12.85 4.29 2.88
C ASP A 88 -11.37 4.66 3.15
N ILE A 89 -10.43 3.84 2.66
CA ILE A 89 -8.99 4.03 2.78
C ILE A 89 -8.45 4.82 1.58
N VAL A 90 -9.07 4.69 0.41
CA VAL A 90 -8.66 5.38 -0.82
C VAL A 90 -8.99 6.88 -0.69
N PRO A 91 -7.99 7.78 -0.74
CA PRO A 91 -8.24 9.20 -0.63
C PRO A 91 -9.03 9.74 -1.84
N ASP A 92 -9.89 10.73 -1.62
CA ASP A 92 -10.52 11.46 -2.73
C ASP A 92 -9.49 12.35 -3.43
N LYS A 93 -9.20 12.03 -4.69
CA LYS A 93 -8.28 12.78 -5.55
C LYS A 93 -8.57 14.26 -5.63
N LYS A 94 -9.84 14.68 -5.50
CA LYS A 94 -10.21 16.11 -5.55
C LYS A 94 -9.57 16.91 -4.42
N ASN A 95 -9.21 16.25 -3.33
CA ASN A 95 -8.56 16.86 -2.16
C ASN A 95 -7.04 16.62 -2.17
N MET A 96 -6.49 16.03 -3.23
CA MET A 96 -5.06 15.75 -3.34
C MET A 96 -4.39 16.67 -4.36
N THR A 97 -3.15 17.03 -4.07
CA THR A 97 -2.25 17.74 -4.99
C THR A 97 -1.36 16.73 -5.70
N HIS A 98 -1.30 16.84 -7.02
CA HIS A 98 -0.34 16.11 -7.84
C HIS A 98 1.04 16.75 -7.70
N ILE A 99 2.05 15.99 -7.26
CA ILE A 99 3.38 16.53 -6.97
C ILE A 99 4.48 16.03 -7.90
N VAL A 100 4.29 14.87 -8.54
CA VAL A 100 5.25 14.28 -9.47
C VAL A 100 4.54 13.48 -10.53
N GLU A 101 4.96 13.72 -11.77
CA GLU A 101 4.81 12.81 -12.90
C GLU A 101 6.19 12.29 -13.30
N SER A 102 6.45 11.01 -13.07
CA SER A 102 7.74 10.39 -13.41
C SER A 102 7.60 9.55 -14.68
N GLU A 103 7.77 10.18 -15.84
CA GLU A 103 7.73 9.51 -17.15
C GLU A 103 8.96 8.61 -17.41
N ASP A 104 10.07 8.89 -16.73
CA ASP A 104 11.37 8.41 -17.18
C ASP A 104 11.57 6.90 -17.02
N ARG A 105 12.27 6.32 -18.00
CA ARG A 105 12.90 4.99 -17.95
C ARG A 105 14.10 4.92 -17.00
N LEU A 106 14.23 5.90 -16.09
CA LEU A 106 15.28 5.93 -15.09
C LEU A 106 15.09 4.73 -14.15
N GLU A 107 16.15 3.94 -13.97
CA GLU A 107 16.27 2.84 -12.99
C GLU A 107 16.19 3.32 -11.52
N ILE A 108 15.72 4.55 -11.29
CA ILE A 108 15.80 5.30 -10.04
C ILE A 108 14.47 6.03 -9.75
N ALA A 109 13.35 5.64 -10.39
CA ALA A 109 12.04 6.27 -10.19
C ALA A 109 11.61 6.28 -8.71
N SER A 110 11.95 5.23 -7.96
CA SER A 110 11.75 5.12 -6.52
C SER A 110 12.38 6.26 -5.72
N PHE A 111 13.60 6.73 -6.05
CA PHE A 111 14.22 7.84 -5.32
C PHE A 111 13.68 9.20 -5.75
N LEU A 112 13.29 9.37 -7.02
CA LEU A 112 12.62 10.59 -7.47
C LEU A 112 11.28 10.77 -6.75
N VAL A 113 10.46 9.71 -6.71
CA VAL A 113 9.19 9.70 -5.96
C VAL A 113 9.44 9.95 -4.47
N LEU A 114 10.45 9.29 -3.87
CA LEU A 114 10.80 9.50 -2.47
C LEU A 114 11.20 10.97 -2.19
N GLY A 115 12.07 11.54 -3.02
CA GLY A 115 12.52 12.92 -2.88
C GLY A 115 11.36 13.92 -2.96
N ALA A 116 10.42 13.68 -3.88
CA ALA A 116 9.22 14.50 -4.00
C ALA A 116 8.28 14.38 -2.81
N LEU A 117 8.03 13.17 -2.31
CA LEU A 117 7.23 12.94 -1.11
C LEU A 117 7.84 13.69 0.10
N VAL A 118 9.16 13.58 0.29
CA VAL A 118 9.87 14.28 1.37
C VAL A 118 9.79 15.81 1.19
N ASN A 119 9.98 16.31 -0.03
CA ASN A 119 9.86 17.75 -0.32
C ASN A 119 8.43 18.27 -0.10
N ALA A 120 7.41 17.42 -0.29
CA ALA A 120 6.02 17.73 0.02
C ALA A 120 5.66 17.59 1.51
N GLY A 121 6.61 17.20 2.38
CA GLY A 121 6.39 17.07 3.82
C GLY A 121 5.91 15.70 4.29
N CYS A 122 5.82 14.69 3.40
CA CYS A 122 5.37 13.36 3.79
C CYS A 122 6.42 12.61 4.62
N ILE A 123 5.96 11.86 5.63
CA ILE A 123 6.80 10.93 6.41
C ILE A 123 6.70 9.52 5.81
N VAL A 124 7.77 9.10 5.13
CA VAL A 124 7.81 7.82 4.41
C VAL A 124 8.55 6.74 5.21
N ASP A 125 7.88 5.62 5.52
CA ASP A 125 8.54 4.41 6.04
C ASP A 125 9.30 3.70 4.90
N LEU A 126 10.62 3.91 4.81
CA LEU A 126 11.45 3.36 3.74
C LEU A 126 11.37 1.82 3.63
N LYS A 127 11.21 1.11 4.76
CA LYS A 127 11.10 -0.35 4.76
C LYS A 127 9.82 -0.81 4.08
N LYS A 128 8.76 -0.02 4.18
CA LYS A 128 7.45 -0.29 3.55
C LYS A 128 7.33 0.26 2.14
N PHE A 129 8.07 1.33 1.84
CA PHE A 129 8.03 2.02 0.56
C PHE A 129 8.91 1.36 -0.51
N LEU A 130 10.17 1.04 -0.20
CA LEU A 130 11.11 0.58 -1.22
C LEU A 130 10.73 -0.75 -1.90
N PRO A 131 10.26 -1.79 -1.18
CA PRO A 131 9.88 -3.05 -1.82
C PRO A 131 8.77 -2.93 -2.88
N PRO A 132 7.58 -2.32 -2.59
CA PRO A 132 6.56 -2.14 -3.62
C PRO A 132 7.05 -1.26 -4.76
N MET A 133 7.87 -0.23 -4.51
CA MET A 133 8.38 0.62 -5.58
C MET A 133 9.30 -0.13 -6.55
N LYS A 134 10.21 -0.97 -6.03
CA LYS A 134 11.07 -1.81 -6.89
C LYS A 134 10.25 -2.81 -7.71
N ALA A 135 9.17 -3.35 -7.14
CA ALA A 135 8.27 -4.23 -7.89
C ALA A 135 7.46 -3.45 -8.93
N LEU A 136 6.99 -2.24 -8.59
CA LEU A 136 6.28 -1.34 -9.48
C LEU A 136 7.13 -0.93 -10.69
N GLU A 137 8.41 -0.63 -10.48
CA GLU A 137 9.38 -0.33 -11.55
C GLU A 137 9.50 -1.45 -12.58
N LYS A 138 9.32 -2.72 -12.20
CA LYS A 138 9.35 -3.87 -13.12
C LYS A 138 8.08 -4.00 -13.96
N ILE A 139 6.95 -3.46 -13.51
CA ILE A 139 5.63 -3.58 -14.19
C ILE A 139 5.16 -2.31 -14.87
N LYS A 140 5.72 -1.14 -14.53
CA LYS A 140 5.31 0.16 -15.10
C LYS A 140 5.46 0.17 -16.62
N ALA A 141 4.48 0.74 -17.30
CA ALA A 141 4.50 0.97 -18.74
C ALA A 141 4.45 2.47 -19.10
N GLY A 142 4.03 3.31 -18.16
CA GLY A 142 4.05 4.76 -18.29
C GLY A 142 4.52 5.43 -17.00
N CYS A 143 3.93 6.59 -16.72
CA CYS A 143 4.31 7.46 -15.62
C CYS A 143 3.87 6.89 -14.27
N ILE A 144 4.65 7.21 -13.23
CA ILE A 144 4.20 7.13 -11.85
C ILE A 144 3.73 8.52 -11.44
N ASN A 145 2.44 8.65 -11.17
CA ASN A 145 1.79 9.86 -10.68
C ASN A 145 1.70 9.80 -9.16
N VAL A 146 2.14 10.88 -8.51
CA VAL A 146 2.22 10.97 -7.04
C VAL A 146 1.25 12.03 -6.55
N TRP A 147 0.39 11.62 -5.63
CA TRP A 147 -0.66 12.45 -5.06
C TRP A 147 -0.51 12.50 -3.55
N VAL A 148 -0.60 13.71 -2.98
CA VAL A 148 -0.54 13.94 -1.53
C VAL A 148 -1.67 14.89 -1.10
N ASP A 149 -2.12 14.76 0.14
CA ASP A 149 -2.94 15.81 0.76
C ASP A 149 -2.02 16.94 1.20
N ALA A 150 -2.08 18.08 0.51
CA ALA A 150 -1.18 19.20 0.77
C ALA A 150 -1.52 19.98 2.06
N ALA A 151 -2.70 19.77 2.64
CA ALA A 151 -3.08 20.44 3.88
C ALA A 151 -2.39 19.81 5.10
N GLU A 152 -2.22 18.49 5.10
CA GLU A 152 -1.63 17.73 6.21
C GLU A 152 -0.78 16.53 5.70
N PRO A 153 0.26 16.75 4.88
CA PRO A 153 0.99 15.69 4.16
C PRO A 153 1.71 14.67 5.06
N GLU A 154 1.98 15.04 6.31
CA GLU A 154 2.60 14.20 7.34
C GLU A 154 1.59 13.37 8.13
N LEU A 155 0.30 13.75 8.12
CA LEU A 155 -0.80 13.10 8.86
C LEU A 155 -1.78 12.35 7.97
N ARG A 156 -1.66 12.50 6.66
CA ARG A 156 -2.55 11.90 5.65
C ARG A 156 -1.81 10.91 4.77
N PRO A 157 -2.53 9.93 4.19
CA PRO A 157 -1.92 8.99 3.25
C PRO A 157 -1.48 9.71 1.97
N PHE A 158 -0.41 9.19 1.35
CA PHE A 158 -0.09 9.51 -0.03
C PHE A 158 -0.54 8.38 -0.96
N MET A 159 -0.76 8.71 -2.21
CA MET A 159 -1.22 7.78 -3.24
C MET A 159 -0.30 7.86 -4.46
N LEU A 160 0.05 6.69 -4.98
CA LEU A 160 0.73 6.52 -6.24
C LEU A 160 -0.20 5.85 -7.22
N GLU A 161 -0.21 6.34 -8.44
CA GLU A 161 -0.90 5.73 -9.56
C GLU A 161 0.07 5.51 -10.69
N CYS A 162 0.02 4.33 -11.27
CA CYS A 162 0.89 4.02 -12.39
C CYS A 162 0.13 3.25 -13.45
N GLN A 163 0.21 3.75 -14.69
CA GLN A 163 -0.18 2.93 -15.81
C GLN A 163 0.85 1.83 -15.99
N THR A 164 0.42 0.61 -15.78
CA THR A 164 1.22 -0.57 -16.08
C THR A 164 0.79 -1.14 -17.41
N SER A 165 1.54 -2.13 -17.88
CA SER A 165 1.15 -2.95 -19.04
C SER A 165 -0.04 -3.88 -18.75
N LEU A 166 -0.66 -3.77 -17.57
CA LEU A 166 -1.81 -4.54 -17.10
C LEU A 166 -3.06 -3.70 -17.10
N ASP A 167 -2.97 -2.59 -16.37
CA ASP A 167 -3.95 -1.52 -16.23
C ASP A 167 -3.35 -0.49 -15.25
N LEU A 168 -4.17 0.42 -14.77
CA LEU A 168 -3.91 1.26 -13.62
C LEU A 168 -3.70 0.41 -12.37
N VAL A 169 -2.57 0.63 -11.71
CA VAL A 169 -2.34 0.19 -10.33
C VAL A 169 -2.31 1.41 -9.41
N THR A 170 -2.91 1.24 -8.24
CA THR A 170 -2.93 2.24 -7.18
C THR A 170 -2.23 1.68 -5.96
N TYR A 171 -1.26 2.42 -5.44
CA TYR A 171 -0.59 2.16 -4.16
C TYR A 171 -0.87 3.31 -3.20
N ILE A 172 -1.27 2.98 -1.98
CA ILE A 172 -1.53 3.97 -0.93
C ILE A 172 -0.70 3.57 0.29
N GLN A 173 -0.04 4.54 0.90
CA GLN A 173 0.68 4.34 2.16
C GLN A 173 0.19 5.32 3.22
N MET A 174 -0.18 4.76 4.37
CA MET A 174 -0.52 5.50 5.57
C MET A 174 0.72 6.19 6.15
N PRO A 175 0.56 7.38 6.73
CA PRO A 175 1.65 8.09 7.39
C PRO A 175 2.16 7.30 8.60
N VAL A 176 3.44 7.48 8.90
CA VAL A 176 4.01 6.92 10.13
C VAL A 176 3.53 7.75 11.31
N ARG A 177 2.79 7.14 12.24
CA ARG A 177 2.49 7.79 13.53
C ARG A 177 3.78 7.98 14.32
N VAL A 178 4.36 9.17 14.28
CA VAL A 178 5.46 9.55 15.16
C VAL A 178 4.86 9.77 16.56
N LYS A 179 4.99 8.77 17.44
CA LYS A 179 4.71 8.99 18.86
C LYS A 179 5.83 9.88 19.40
N ASN A 180 5.56 11.16 19.61
CA ASN A 180 6.44 12.04 20.37
C ASN A 180 6.55 11.51 21.81
N LYS A 181 7.51 10.61 22.07
CA LYS A 181 7.99 10.34 23.43
C LYS A 181 9.03 11.41 23.75
N ILE A 182 8.58 12.61 24.10
CA ILE A 182 9.45 13.53 24.84
C ILE A 182 9.56 12.96 26.26
N LYS A 183 10.50 12.03 26.47
CA LYS A 183 10.98 11.71 27.81
C LYS A 183 11.96 12.82 28.19
N GLY A 184 11.55 13.75 29.04
CA GLY A 184 12.50 14.66 29.67
C GLY A 184 11.95 16.05 29.97
N VAL A 185 10.99 16.16 30.88
CA VAL A 185 10.95 17.30 31.81
C VAL A 185 10.59 16.73 33.18
N PRO A 186 11.52 16.67 34.15
CA PRO A 186 11.15 16.41 35.53
C PRO A 186 10.48 17.68 36.07
N ASN A 187 9.17 17.61 36.32
CA ASN A 187 8.50 18.59 37.17
C ASN A 187 9.00 18.37 38.60
N GLY A 188 10.07 19.05 38.97
CA GLY A 188 10.46 19.19 40.37
C GLY A 188 9.51 20.17 41.04
N LYS A 189 8.63 19.64 41.90
CA LYS A 189 8.17 20.22 43.17
C LYS A 189 7.10 19.32 43.78
N GLU A 190 7.51 18.48 44.73
CA GLU A 190 6.67 18.16 45.88
C GLU A 190 7.49 18.44 47.12
N GLU A 191 7.08 19.50 47.82
CA GLU A 191 7.46 19.81 49.19
C GLU A 191 7.02 18.65 50.09
N ASN A 192 7.95 18.06 50.84
CA ASN A 192 7.62 17.21 51.97
C ASN A 192 7.91 17.99 53.25
N THR A 193 6.89 18.65 53.78
CA THR A 193 6.77 18.93 55.20
C THR A 193 6.58 17.59 55.90
N LYS A 194 7.51 17.21 56.77
CA LYS A 194 7.24 16.26 57.84
C LYS A 194 7.47 16.95 59.16
N GLU A 195 6.37 17.02 59.91
CA GLU A 195 6.31 17.19 61.35
C GLU A 195 7.22 16.14 62.02
N ASP A 196 8.02 16.61 62.98
CA ASP A 196 8.23 16.00 64.30
C ASP A 196 8.67 17.12 65.26
#